data_AF-A0A4S8LVI9-F1
#
_entry.id   AF-A0A4S8LVI9-F1
#
_cell.length_a   1.000
_cell.length_b   1.000
_cell.length_c   1.000
_cell.angle_alpha   90.00
_cell.angle_beta   90.00
_cell.angle_gamma   90.00
#
_symmetry.space_group_name_H-M   'P 1'
#
loop_
_entity.id
_entity.type
_entity.pdbx_description
1 polymer ?
#
loop_
_entity_poly.entity_id
_entity_poly.type
_entity_poly.pdbx_seq_one_letter_code
_entity_poly.pdbx_strand_id
1 'polypeptide(L)'
;MVVWDILTNIDDEIELYFERELGIPTVAYMFCRISSVFYALVQTLYVVLDISNCARLEIILALGVAASTNSISFLFLLRVRAIFHESREAQIFFATFWLISAACSALFFKFSDGEHSITNPQKCTFGKIHPIFSSVASGLFLVFDTMVYLAISFRLFRIFQFERNLENIVLGTGLHNKASSFFTGRCLPAFSRSFLRDGQLFYTMSFFLTVQIIVLDIPPIPSQYNLIPDPLYHVLLNILACYVFRNVKLGKIREQSLSISSIHFRSQI
;
A
#
# COMPACT_ATOMS: atom_id res chain seq x y z
N MET A 1 -6.87 12.90 -8.80
CA MET A 1 -6.16 12.74 -7.50
C MET A 1 -4.73 12.25 -7.67
N VAL A 2 -4.45 11.13 -8.37
CA VAL A 2 -3.05 10.67 -8.58
C VAL A 2 -2.18 11.74 -9.28
N VAL A 3 -2.71 12.38 -10.32
CA VAL A 3 -2.02 13.49 -11.03
C VAL A 3 -1.76 14.67 -10.11
N TRP A 4 -2.70 14.98 -9.21
CA TRP A 4 -2.53 16.06 -8.23
C TRP A 4 -1.42 15.73 -7.24
N ASP A 5 -1.38 14.49 -6.73
CA ASP A 5 -0.32 14.02 -5.84
C ASP A 5 1.08 14.05 -6.49
N ILE A 6 1.17 13.72 -7.78
CA ILE A 6 2.39 13.86 -8.58
C ILE A 6 2.82 15.33 -8.67
N LEU A 7 1.88 16.21 -9.04
CA LEU A 7 2.17 17.64 -9.18
C LEU A 7 2.59 18.29 -7.86
N THR A 8 1.96 17.93 -6.74
CA THR A 8 2.30 18.50 -5.43
C THR A 8 3.62 18.00 -4.87
N ASN A 9 4.16 16.90 -5.39
CA ASN A 9 5.41 16.31 -4.93
C ASN A 9 6.45 16.20 -6.05
N ILE A 10 6.37 17.09 -7.04
CA ILE A 10 7.19 16.99 -8.25
C ILE A 10 8.69 17.13 -7.94
N ASP A 11 9.05 17.96 -6.96
CA ASP A 11 10.44 18.15 -6.52
C ASP A 11 11.04 16.83 -5.99
N ASP A 12 10.27 16.14 -5.14
CA ASP A 12 10.65 14.84 -4.60
C ASP A 12 10.73 13.76 -5.69
N GLU A 13 9.86 13.85 -6.71
CA GLU A 13 9.85 12.91 -7.82
C GLU A 13 11.07 13.14 -8.73
N ILE A 14 11.42 14.38 -9.03
CA ILE A 14 12.63 14.74 -9.79
C ILE A 14 13.88 14.25 -9.04
N GLU A 15 13.98 14.49 -7.73
CA GLU A 15 15.09 13.99 -6.91
C GLU A 15 15.19 12.44 -6.97
N LEU A 16 14.04 11.76 -6.90
CA LEU A 16 13.99 10.30 -6.95
C LEU A 16 14.42 9.71 -8.30
N TYR A 17 14.11 10.41 -9.39
CA TYR A 17 14.36 9.96 -10.77
C TYR A 17 15.74 10.35 -11.29
N PHE A 18 16.24 11.53 -10.94
CA PHE A 18 17.47 12.07 -11.51
C PHE A 18 18.67 11.98 -10.57
N GLU A 19 18.48 12.04 -9.25
CA GLU A 19 19.60 12.11 -8.30
C GLU A 19 19.92 10.75 -7.65
N ARG A 20 19.01 9.78 -7.71
CA ARG A 20 19.21 8.44 -7.14
C ARG A 20 19.33 7.35 -8.19
N GLU A 21 20.14 6.34 -7.87
CA GLU A 21 20.31 5.16 -8.74
C GLU A 21 18.96 4.48 -9.05
N LEU A 22 18.78 4.16 -10.33
CA LEU A 22 17.62 3.44 -10.86
C LEU A 22 17.69 1.96 -10.48
N GLY A 23 17.42 1.64 -9.21
CA GLY A 23 17.27 0.28 -8.74
C GLY A 23 15.90 -0.33 -9.07
N ILE A 24 15.80 -1.66 -8.90
CA ILE A 24 14.55 -2.44 -9.00
C ILE A 24 13.38 -1.79 -8.22
N PRO A 25 13.57 -1.25 -7.00
CA PRO A 25 12.48 -0.59 -6.27
C PRO A 25 11.94 0.67 -6.95
N THR A 26 12.78 1.41 -7.67
CA THR A 26 12.39 2.62 -8.43
C THR A 26 11.54 2.26 -9.65
N VAL A 27 11.93 1.18 -10.35
CA VAL A 27 11.17 0.68 -11.51
C VAL A 27 9.81 0.15 -11.07
N ALA A 28 9.75 -0.59 -9.95
CA ALA A 28 8.50 -1.02 -9.36
C ALA A 28 7.60 0.16 -8.95
N TYR A 29 8.18 1.21 -8.38
CA TYR A 29 7.47 2.43 -8.02
C TYR A 29 6.87 3.14 -9.25
N MET A 30 7.66 3.28 -10.31
CA MET A 30 7.21 3.83 -11.59
C MET A 30 6.04 3.03 -12.17
N PHE A 31 6.20 1.71 -12.21
CA PHE A 31 5.19 0.81 -12.76
C PHE A 31 3.90 0.86 -11.94
N CYS A 32 4.00 0.95 -10.61
CA CYS A 32 2.86 1.15 -9.70
C CYS A 32 2.10 2.45 -10.02
N ARG A 33 2.79 3.57 -10.23
CA ARG A 33 2.17 4.86 -10.59
C ARG A 33 1.48 4.80 -11.95
N ILE A 34 2.19 4.31 -12.97
CA ILE A 34 1.69 4.26 -14.35
C ILE A 34 0.46 3.35 -14.42
N SER A 35 0.50 2.18 -13.78
CA SER A 35 -0.63 1.25 -13.74
C SER A 35 -1.85 1.83 -13.03
N SER A 36 -1.68 2.57 -11.93
CA SER A 36 -2.80 3.24 -11.25
C SER A 36 -3.40 4.40 -12.04
N VAL A 37 -2.57 5.21 -12.71
CA VAL A 37 -3.07 6.27 -13.62
C VAL A 37 -3.82 5.62 -14.79
N PHE A 38 -3.25 4.58 -15.39
CA PHE A 38 -3.87 3.83 -16.47
C PHE A 38 -5.23 3.26 -16.05
N TYR A 39 -5.30 2.57 -14.91
CA TYR A 39 -6.55 2.05 -14.37
C TYR A 39 -7.60 3.16 -14.18
N ALA A 40 -7.23 4.28 -13.53
CA ALA A 40 -8.16 5.39 -13.29
C ALA A 40 -8.67 6.03 -14.60
N LEU A 41 -7.80 6.15 -15.61
CA LEU A 41 -8.18 6.63 -16.94
C LEU A 41 -9.15 5.67 -17.62
N VAL A 42 -8.82 4.38 -17.68
CA VAL A 42 -9.67 3.36 -18.32
C VAL A 42 -11.03 3.29 -17.62
N GLN A 43 -11.08 3.39 -16.29
CA GLN A 43 -12.31 3.42 -15.51
C GLN A 43 -13.17 4.63 -15.86
N THR A 44 -12.55 5.81 -16.01
CA THR A 44 -13.27 7.03 -16.41
C THR A 44 -13.83 6.89 -17.84
N LEU A 45 -13.03 6.34 -18.76
CA LEU A 45 -13.43 6.10 -20.14
C LEU A 45 -14.59 5.10 -20.23
N TYR A 46 -14.61 4.06 -19.37
CA TYR A 46 -15.66 3.06 -19.32
C TYR A 46 -17.04 3.66 -19.04
N VAL A 47 -17.11 4.70 -18.20
CA VAL A 47 -18.37 5.33 -17.78
C VAL A 47 -18.77 6.49 -18.71
N VAL A 48 -17.79 7.17 -19.30
CA VAL A 48 -18.03 8.43 -20.04
C VAL A 48 -18.24 8.20 -21.54
N LEU A 49 -17.45 7.32 -22.16
CA LEU A 49 -17.43 7.18 -23.62
C LEU A 49 -18.47 6.18 -24.11
N ASP A 50 -18.91 6.44 -25.34
CA ASP A 50 -19.72 5.52 -26.13
C ASP A 50 -18.79 4.48 -26.77
N ILE A 51 -18.93 3.22 -26.36
CA ILE A 51 -17.98 2.14 -26.68
C ILE A 51 -18.72 0.95 -27.25
N SER A 52 -18.30 0.53 -28.45
CA SER A 52 -18.90 -0.61 -29.15
C SER A 52 -18.59 -1.98 -28.53
N ASN A 53 -17.48 -2.10 -27.78
CA ASN A 53 -16.97 -3.37 -27.26
C ASN A 53 -16.67 -3.31 -25.75
N CYS A 54 -17.69 -3.39 -24.91
CA CYS A 54 -17.55 -3.35 -23.45
C CYS A 54 -16.68 -4.48 -22.89
N ALA A 55 -16.79 -5.70 -23.44
CA ALA A 55 -15.99 -6.85 -23.01
C ALA A 55 -14.48 -6.63 -23.13
N ARG A 56 -14.00 -5.93 -24.17
CA ARG A 56 -12.57 -5.62 -24.32
C ARG A 56 -12.10 -4.62 -23.27
N LEU A 57 -12.91 -3.60 -23.00
CA LEU A 57 -12.53 -2.58 -22.03
C LEU A 57 -12.53 -3.12 -20.60
N GLU A 58 -13.45 -4.04 -20.29
CA GLU A 58 -13.48 -4.73 -19.01
C GLU A 58 -12.21 -5.58 -18.76
N ILE A 59 -11.74 -6.32 -19.77
CA ILE A 59 -10.47 -7.05 -19.67
C ILE A 59 -9.30 -6.08 -19.41
N ILE A 60 -9.31 -4.92 -20.06
CA ILE A 60 -8.28 -3.88 -19.84
C ILE A 60 -8.37 -3.30 -18.42
N LEU A 61 -9.58 -3.09 -17.90
CA LEU A 61 -9.82 -2.65 -16.52
C LEU A 61 -9.29 -3.67 -15.52
N ALA A 62 -9.65 -4.94 -15.69
CA ALA A 62 -9.19 -6.04 -14.84
C ALA A 62 -7.66 -6.16 -14.85
N LEU A 63 -7.03 -5.98 -16.01
CA LEU A 63 -5.58 -5.94 -16.14
C LEU A 63 -4.97 -4.74 -15.40
N GLY A 64 -5.56 -3.55 -15.54
CA GLY A 64 -5.11 -2.32 -14.88
C GLY A 64 -5.15 -2.43 -13.35
N VAL A 65 -6.28 -2.89 -12.80
CA VAL A 65 -6.42 -3.08 -11.35
C VAL A 65 -5.45 -4.14 -10.84
N ALA A 66 -5.37 -5.30 -11.51
CA ALA A 66 -4.44 -6.37 -11.13
C ALA A 66 -2.98 -5.89 -11.18
N ALA A 67 -2.57 -5.18 -12.23
CA ALA A 67 -1.23 -4.63 -12.34
C ALA A 67 -0.92 -3.65 -11.19
N SER A 68 -1.87 -2.76 -10.86
CA SER A 68 -1.68 -1.79 -9.79
C SER A 68 -1.55 -2.44 -8.41
N THR A 69 -2.46 -3.34 -8.04
CA THR A 69 -2.46 -4.02 -6.74
C THR A 69 -1.22 -4.89 -6.57
N ASN A 70 -0.84 -5.64 -7.61
CA ASN A 70 0.40 -6.44 -7.59
C ASN A 70 1.65 -5.59 -7.40
N SER A 71 1.69 -4.41 -8.03
CA SER A 71 2.81 -3.47 -7.91
C SER A 71 2.93 -2.91 -6.49
N ILE A 72 1.80 -2.54 -5.88
CA ILE A 72 1.73 -2.09 -4.49
C ILE A 72 2.27 -3.18 -3.56
N SER A 73 1.77 -4.41 -3.68
CA SER A 73 2.24 -5.53 -2.85
C SER A 73 3.70 -5.90 -3.11
N PHE A 74 4.19 -5.74 -4.35
CA PHE A 74 5.59 -5.94 -4.66
C PHE A 74 6.50 -4.91 -3.97
N LEU A 75 6.08 -3.64 -3.88
CA LEU A 75 6.81 -2.62 -3.11
C LEU A 75 6.91 -3.00 -1.63
N PHE A 76 5.86 -3.61 -1.05
CA PHE A 76 5.90 -4.14 0.32
C PHE A 76 6.86 -5.32 0.46
N LEU A 77 6.86 -6.26 -0.51
CA LEU A 77 7.80 -7.36 -0.54
C LEU A 77 9.26 -6.87 -0.58
N LEU A 78 9.55 -5.83 -1.36
CA LEU A 78 10.88 -5.22 -1.42
C LEU A 78 11.30 -4.63 -0.07
N ARG A 79 10.38 -4.02 0.68
CA ARG A 79 10.67 -3.53 2.05
C ARG A 79 10.97 -4.67 3.00
N VAL A 80 10.21 -5.76 2.94
CA VAL A 80 10.51 -6.98 3.73
C VAL A 80 11.90 -7.51 3.40
N ARG A 81 12.25 -7.62 2.12
CA ARG A 81 13.58 -8.09 1.70
C ARG A 81 14.70 -7.19 2.22
N ALA A 82 14.49 -5.87 2.22
CA ALA A 82 15.46 -4.92 2.76
C ALA A 82 15.66 -5.08 4.28
N ILE A 83 14.60 -5.39 5.03
CA ILE A 83 14.64 -5.49 6.50
C ILE A 83 15.08 -6.88 6.98
N PHE A 84 14.69 -7.94 6.27
CA PHE A 84 14.99 -9.33 6.59
C PHE A 84 16.19 -9.87 5.78
N HIS A 85 17.19 -9.03 5.52
CA HIS A 85 18.37 -9.40 4.73
C HIS A 85 19.07 -10.68 5.24
N GLU A 86 19.07 -10.89 6.56
CA GLU A 86 19.74 -12.02 7.22
C GLU A 86 18.98 -13.35 7.16
N SER A 87 17.66 -13.35 7.00
CA SER A 87 16.83 -14.56 7.11
C SER A 87 16.22 -14.96 5.77
N ARG A 88 16.92 -15.85 5.05
CA ARG A 88 16.50 -16.36 3.74
C ARG A 88 15.13 -17.03 3.77
N GLU A 89 14.83 -17.80 4.81
CA GLU A 89 13.54 -18.48 5.00
C GLU A 89 12.35 -17.50 5.01
N ALA A 90 12.48 -16.38 5.75
CA ALA A 90 11.44 -15.37 5.79
C ALA A 90 11.22 -14.72 4.42
N GLN A 91 12.30 -14.44 3.68
CA GLN A 91 12.19 -13.87 2.34
C GLN A 91 11.49 -14.80 1.36
N ILE A 92 11.78 -16.11 1.43
CA ILE A 92 11.11 -17.13 0.61
C ILE A 92 9.62 -17.19 0.98
N PHE A 93 9.31 -17.22 2.28
CA PHE A 93 7.93 -17.24 2.77
C PHE A 93 7.10 -16.06 2.22
N PHE A 94 7.60 -14.82 2.38
CA PHE A 94 6.88 -13.63 1.89
C PHE A 94 6.81 -13.58 0.36
N ALA A 95 7.84 -14.04 -0.35
CA ALA A 95 7.81 -14.10 -1.81
C ALA A 95 6.78 -15.12 -2.34
N THR A 96 6.69 -16.29 -1.70
CA THR A 96 5.69 -17.31 -2.03
C THR A 96 4.28 -16.81 -1.76
N PHE A 97 4.05 -16.15 -0.61
CA PHE A 97 2.74 -15.58 -0.29
C PHE A 97 2.34 -14.49 -1.28
N TRP A 98 3.28 -13.61 -1.66
CA TRP A 98 3.05 -12.61 -2.71
C TRP A 98 2.68 -13.27 -4.06
N LEU A 99 3.35 -14.36 -4.47
CA LEU A 99 3.00 -15.09 -5.69
C LEU A 99 1.59 -15.67 -5.64
N ILE A 100 1.16 -16.17 -4.47
CA ILE A 100 -0.20 -16.66 -4.27
C ILE A 100 -1.21 -15.51 -4.40
N SER A 101 -0.99 -14.38 -3.71
CA SER A 101 -1.83 -13.19 -3.84
C SER A 101 -1.88 -12.68 -5.29
N ALA A 102 -0.74 -12.70 -5.99
CA ALA A 102 -0.64 -12.31 -7.39
C ALA A 102 -1.42 -13.24 -8.32
N ALA A 103 -1.35 -14.55 -8.11
CA ALA A 103 -2.16 -15.51 -8.86
C ALA A 103 -3.65 -15.29 -8.59
N CYS A 104 -4.04 -14.99 -7.35
CA CYS A 104 -5.42 -14.68 -6.99
C CYS A 104 -5.94 -13.37 -7.61
N SER A 105 -5.08 -12.46 -8.07
CA SER A 105 -5.53 -11.27 -8.82
C SER A 105 -6.22 -11.62 -10.15
N ALA A 106 -6.05 -12.85 -10.66
CA ALA A 106 -6.81 -13.35 -11.81
C ALA A 106 -8.34 -13.38 -11.55
N LEU A 107 -8.76 -13.38 -10.29
CA LEU A 107 -10.18 -13.32 -9.91
C LEU A 107 -10.83 -11.97 -10.31
N PHE A 108 -10.06 -10.90 -10.47
CA PHE A 108 -10.59 -9.61 -10.95
C PHE A 108 -11.17 -9.71 -12.37
N PHE A 109 -10.72 -10.65 -13.20
CA PHE A 109 -11.30 -10.90 -14.53
C PHE A 109 -12.68 -11.57 -14.50
N LYS A 110 -13.10 -12.07 -13.33
CA LYS A 110 -14.41 -12.70 -13.10
C LYS A 110 -15.34 -11.81 -12.29
N PHE A 111 -14.95 -10.55 -12.07
CA PHE A 111 -15.69 -9.62 -11.24
C PHE A 111 -17.07 -9.29 -11.81
N SER A 112 -17.14 -9.03 -13.13
CA SER A 112 -18.39 -8.73 -13.80
C SER A 112 -18.38 -9.29 -15.22
N ASP A 113 -19.57 -9.32 -15.81
CA ASP A 113 -19.75 -9.46 -17.26
C ASP A 113 -20.16 -8.08 -17.81
N GLY A 114 -19.38 -7.54 -18.75
CA GLY A 114 -19.64 -6.26 -19.38
C GLY A 114 -20.86 -6.31 -20.29
N GLU A 115 -21.88 -5.53 -19.94
CA GLU A 115 -23.13 -5.41 -20.71
C GLU A 115 -23.34 -3.96 -21.18
N HIS A 116 -24.12 -3.79 -22.25
CA HIS A 116 -24.55 -2.47 -22.68
C HIS A 116 -25.67 -1.95 -21.78
N SER A 117 -25.65 -0.65 -21.48
CA SER A 117 -26.67 -0.04 -20.63
C SER A 117 -28.06 -0.08 -21.29
N ILE A 118 -29.07 -0.47 -20.51
CA ILE A 118 -30.47 -0.52 -20.94
C ILE A 118 -30.98 0.87 -21.35
N THR A 119 -30.47 1.94 -20.71
CA THR A 119 -30.91 3.32 -20.95
C THR A 119 -30.18 3.98 -22.13
N ASN A 120 -28.94 3.57 -22.42
CA ASN A 120 -28.20 4.03 -23.59
C ASN A 120 -27.34 2.88 -24.15
N PRO A 121 -27.72 2.29 -25.30
CA PRO A 121 -27.03 1.13 -25.87
C PRO A 121 -25.63 1.44 -26.40
N GLN A 122 -25.17 2.68 -26.34
CA GLN A 122 -23.80 3.05 -26.67
C GLN A 122 -22.87 3.08 -25.45
N LYS A 123 -23.41 3.04 -24.22
CA LYS A 123 -22.61 3.09 -22.98
C LYS A 123 -22.47 1.71 -22.34
N CYS A 124 -21.28 1.46 -21.82
CA CYS A 124 -20.99 0.24 -21.07
C CYS A 124 -21.47 0.36 -19.62
N THR A 125 -21.96 -0.76 -19.09
CA THR A 125 -22.26 -0.88 -17.67
C THR A 125 -21.82 -2.24 -17.13
N PHE A 126 -21.75 -2.38 -15.81
CA PHE A 126 -21.45 -3.65 -15.16
C PHE A 126 -22.73 -4.50 -15.16
N GLY A 127 -22.74 -5.63 -15.86
CA GLY A 127 -23.90 -6.52 -15.93
C GLY A 127 -24.10 -7.29 -14.63
N LYS A 128 -23.97 -8.61 -14.68
CA LYS A 128 -23.95 -9.42 -13.46
C LYS A 128 -22.64 -9.16 -12.70
N ILE A 129 -22.77 -8.73 -11.45
CA ILE A 129 -21.63 -8.48 -10.56
C ILE A 129 -21.47 -9.69 -9.64
N HIS A 130 -20.27 -10.23 -9.56
CA HIS A 130 -19.89 -11.31 -8.66
C HIS A 130 -18.93 -10.78 -7.59
N PRO A 131 -19.45 -10.05 -6.57
CA PRO A 131 -18.61 -9.34 -5.60
C PRO A 131 -17.67 -10.28 -4.84
N ILE A 132 -18.09 -11.52 -4.62
CA ILE A 132 -17.33 -12.57 -3.93
C ILE A 132 -15.90 -12.70 -4.50
N PHE A 133 -15.72 -12.63 -5.81
CA PHE A 133 -14.38 -12.76 -6.42
C PHE A 133 -13.47 -11.57 -6.09
N SER A 134 -14.02 -10.35 -6.11
CA SER A 134 -13.28 -9.13 -5.76
C SER A 134 -12.97 -9.09 -4.25
N SER A 135 -13.95 -9.42 -3.41
CA SER A 135 -13.76 -9.41 -1.95
C SER A 135 -12.73 -10.46 -1.52
N VAL A 136 -12.71 -11.65 -2.13
CA VAL A 136 -11.69 -12.69 -1.87
C VAL A 136 -10.29 -12.23 -2.30
N ALA A 137 -10.16 -11.66 -3.50
CA ALA A 137 -8.86 -11.15 -3.98
C ALA A 137 -8.34 -10.02 -3.08
N SER A 138 -9.19 -9.03 -2.79
CA SER A 138 -8.84 -7.88 -1.95
C SER A 138 -8.52 -8.30 -0.51
N GLY A 139 -9.27 -9.27 0.04
CA GLY A 139 -9.00 -9.85 1.36
C GLY A 139 -7.64 -10.53 1.45
N LEU A 140 -7.22 -11.27 0.41
CA LEU A 140 -5.89 -11.90 0.38
C LEU A 140 -4.76 -10.88 0.32
N PHE A 141 -4.92 -9.79 -0.44
CA PHE A 141 -3.96 -8.68 -0.44
C PHE A 141 -3.89 -7.99 0.93
N LEU A 142 -5.04 -7.77 1.58
CA LEU A 142 -5.07 -7.21 2.93
C LEU A 142 -4.36 -8.10 3.95
N VAL A 143 -4.58 -9.42 3.90
CA VAL A 143 -3.88 -10.37 4.77
C VAL A 143 -2.37 -10.32 4.54
N PHE A 144 -1.94 -10.30 3.27
CA PHE A 144 -0.52 -10.15 2.94
C PHE A 144 0.07 -8.85 3.51
N ASP A 145 -0.57 -7.71 3.24
CA ASP A 145 -0.11 -6.40 3.72
C ASP A 145 -0.07 -6.35 5.26
N THR A 146 -1.04 -7.00 5.93
CA THR A 146 -1.09 -7.15 7.39
C THR A 146 0.10 -7.95 7.91
N MET A 147 0.36 -9.12 7.31
CA MET A 147 1.47 -9.98 7.70
C MET A 147 2.81 -9.27 7.50
N VAL A 148 2.97 -8.57 6.38
CA VAL A 148 4.17 -7.77 6.09
C VAL A 148 4.34 -6.65 7.13
N TYR A 149 3.28 -5.88 7.41
CA TYR A 149 3.33 -4.81 8.40
C TYR A 149 3.68 -5.32 9.79
N LEU A 150 3.05 -6.41 10.24
CA LEU A 150 3.33 -7.02 11.54
C LEU A 150 4.77 -7.55 11.62
N ALA A 151 5.25 -8.21 10.57
CA ALA A 151 6.62 -8.75 10.53
C ALA A 151 7.67 -7.64 10.57
N ILE A 152 7.48 -6.58 9.77
CA ILE A 152 8.34 -5.40 9.78
C ILE A 152 8.32 -4.75 11.18
N SER A 153 7.14 -4.53 11.74
CA SER A 153 6.98 -3.91 13.06
C SER A 153 7.67 -4.73 14.17
N PHE A 154 7.51 -6.05 14.14
CA PHE A 154 8.11 -6.95 15.12
C PHE A 154 9.64 -7.01 14.99
N ARG A 155 10.17 -7.09 13.76
CA ARG A 155 11.62 -7.12 13.53
C ARG A 155 12.26 -5.81 13.98
N LEU A 156 11.65 -4.69 13.63
CA LEU A 156 12.12 -3.37 14.02
C LEU A 156 12.12 -3.25 15.57
N PHE A 157 11.04 -3.69 16.22
CA PHE A 157 10.97 -3.74 17.69
C PHE A 157 12.09 -4.57 18.33
N ARG A 158 12.39 -5.76 17.78
CA ARG A 158 13.47 -6.62 18.31
C ARG A 158 14.84 -5.95 18.19
N ILE A 159 15.10 -5.25 17.09
CA ILE A 159 16.34 -4.50 16.90
C ILE A 159 16.47 -3.42 17.98
N PHE A 160 15.42 -2.64 18.26
CA PHE A 160 15.48 -1.63 19.33
C PHE A 160 15.53 -2.20 20.73
N GLN A 161 14.85 -3.32 20.98
CA GLN A 161 14.95 -3.97 22.28
C GLN A 161 16.40 -4.37 22.56
N PHE A 162 17.10 -4.86 21.54
CA PHE A 162 18.51 -5.18 21.62
C PHE A 162 19.37 -3.93 21.86
N GLU A 163 19.19 -2.86 21.07
CA GLU A 163 19.91 -1.59 21.25
C GLU A 163 19.68 -0.96 22.63
N ARG A 164 18.43 -0.93 23.12
CA ARG A 164 18.11 -0.39 24.45
C ARG A 164 18.65 -1.27 25.57
N ASN A 165 18.64 -2.59 25.40
CA ASN A 165 19.26 -3.48 26.39
C ASN A 165 20.78 -3.24 26.44
N LEU A 166 21.42 -3.04 25.30
CA LEU A 166 22.85 -2.69 25.22
C LEU A 166 23.12 -1.34 25.89
N GLU A 167 22.30 -0.32 25.60
CA GLU A 167 22.39 1.01 26.23
C GLU A 167 22.19 0.92 27.75
N ASN A 168 21.19 0.18 28.24
CA ASN A 168 20.97 -0.03 29.67
C ASN A 168 22.11 -0.82 30.35
N ILE A 169 22.74 -1.75 29.64
CA ILE A 169 23.94 -2.46 30.14
C ILE A 169 25.12 -1.49 30.23
N VAL A 170 25.24 -0.55 29.29
CA VAL A 170 26.32 0.45 29.25
C VAL A 170 26.09 1.61 30.24
N LEU A 171 24.84 2.03 30.46
CA LEU A 171 24.46 3.20 31.30
C LEU A 171 23.88 2.84 32.68
N GLY A 172 23.65 1.57 32.98
CA GLY A 172 23.31 1.10 34.34
C GLY A 172 21.97 1.59 34.91
N THR A 173 21.05 2.11 34.10
CA THR A 173 19.77 2.65 34.58
C THR A 173 18.63 1.63 34.51
N GLY A 174 17.98 1.45 35.67
CA GLY A 174 17.04 0.37 35.97
C GLY A 174 15.73 0.35 35.17
N LEU A 175 15.26 -0.88 35.02
CA LEU A 175 14.08 -1.36 34.31
C LEU A 175 12.77 -0.88 34.96
N HIS A 176 11.88 -0.20 34.23
CA HIS A 176 10.45 -0.29 34.52
C HIS A 176 9.51 0.08 33.35
N ASN A 177 8.39 -0.65 33.27
CA ASN A 177 7.21 -0.48 32.41
C ASN A 177 7.28 -1.01 30.96
N LYS A 178 7.06 -2.32 30.84
CA LYS A 178 7.43 -3.18 29.70
C LYS A 178 6.30 -3.54 28.69
N ALA A 179 5.08 -3.01 28.79
CA ALA A 179 4.00 -3.43 27.86
C ALA A 179 3.04 -2.32 27.40
N SER A 180 2.84 -1.26 28.19
CA SER A 180 1.86 -0.18 27.86
C SER A 180 2.34 0.76 26.74
N SER A 181 3.63 0.76 26.40
CA SER A 181 4.19 1.59 25.31
C SER A 181 4.04 0.96 23.92
N PHE A 182 3.22 -0.08 23.78
CA PHE A 182 2.90 -0.72 22.49
C PHE A 182 2.16 0.24 21.55
N PHE A 183 1.27 1.09 22.08
CA PHE A 183 0.40 1.94 21.26
C PHE A 183 0.88 3.40 21.15
N THR A 184 1.70 3.86 22.08
CA THR A 184 1.98 5.31 22.23
C THR A 184 3.22 5.76 21.44
N GLY A 185 4.07 4.84 20.99
CA GLY A 185 5.29 5.16 20.24
C GLY A 185 6.30 6.03 21.00
N ARG A 186 6.11 6.27 22.30
CA ARG A 186 6.85 7.28 23.09
C ARG A 186 8.27 6.86 23.45
N CYS A 187 8.62 5.58 23.30
CA CYS A 187 9.93 5.03 23.68
C CYS A 187 10.77 4.53 22.50
N LEU A 188 10.42 4.87 21.25
CA LEU A 188 11.18 4.45 20.07
C LEU A 188 12.09 5.58 19.56
N PRO A 189 13.31 5.27 19.04
CA PRO A 189 14.14 6.24 18.34
C PRO A 189 13.32 6.95 17.26
N ALA A 190 13.54 8.26 17.07
CA ALA A 190 12.68 9.08 16.22
C ALA A 190 12.54 8.53 14.78
N PHE A 191 13.56 7.83 14.28
CA PHE A 191 13.57 7.18 12.96
C PHE A 191 12.56 6.04 12.89
N SER A 192 12.63 5.12 13.85
CA SER A 192 11.68 4.03 13.97
C SER A 192 10.27 4.52 14.19
N ARG A 193 10.12 5.53 15.03
CA ARG A 193 8.81 6.05 15.38
C ARG A 193 8.14 6.67 14.16
N SER A 194 8.90 7.40 13.35
CA SER A 194 8.42 7.98 12.11
C SER A 194 8.15 6.90 11.05
N PHE A 195 9.06 5.93 10.88
CA PHE A 195 8.90 4.80 9.96
C PHE A 195 7.67 3.92 10.29
N LEU A 196 7.48 3.58 11.57
CA LEU A 196 6.29 2.85 12.02
C LEU A 196 5.04 3.70 11.94
N ARG A 197 5.10 5.02 12.19
CA ARG A 197 3.94 5.90 12.05
C ARG A 197 3.45 5.97 10.61
N ASP A 198 4.36 6.10 9.64
CA ASP A 198 4.02 6.11 8.22
C ASP A 198 3.51 4.73 7.75
N GLY A 199 4.15 3.64 8.21
CA GLY A 199 3.66 2.28 7.98
C GLY A 199 2.30 2.00 8.62
N GLN A 200 2.05 2.52 9.82
CA GLN A 200 0.80 2.40 10.55
C GLN A 200 -0.30 3.23 9.89
N LEU A 201 0.00 4.42 9.39
CA LEU A 201 -0.94 5.23 8.61
C LEU A 201 -1.36 4.48 7.34
N PHE A 202 -0.40 3.93 6.59
CA PHE A 202 -0.70 3.08 5.43
C PHE A 202 -1.59 1.89 5.82
N TYR A 203 -1.18 1.12 6.82
CA TYR A 203 -1.89 -0.09 7.25
C TYR A 203 -3.31 0.21 7.74
N THR A 204 -3.45 1.22 8.61
CA THR A 204 -4.73 1.62 9.20
C THR A 204 -5.69 2.10 8.12
N MET A 205 -5.21 2.93 7.19
CA MET A 205 -6.03 3.37 6.05
C MET A 205 -6.39 2.21 5.13
N SER A 206 -5.43 1.35 4.77
CA SER A 206 -5.70 0.16 3.94
C SER A 206 -6.73 -0.76 4.56
N PHE A 207 -6.62 -1.02 5.87
CA PHE A 207 -7.56 -1.83 6.63
C PHE A 207 -8.97 -1.23 6.63
N PHE A 208 -9.12 0.03 7.04
CA PHE A 208 -10.45 0.66 7.08
C PHE A 208 -11.09 0.75 5.70
N LEU A 209 -10.33 1.10 4.66
CA LEU A 209 -10.86 1.20 3.32
C LEU A 209 -11.25 -0.17 2.76
N THR A 210 -10.44 -1.21 2.97
CA THR A 210 -10.76 -2.56 2.49
C THR A 210 -11.96 -3.16 3.23
N VAL A 211 -12.06 -2.94 4.55
CA VAL A 211 -13.23 -3.35 5.34
C VAL A 211 -14.48 -2.62 4.85
N GLN A 212 -14.39 -1.33 4.53
CA GLN A 212 -15.50 -0.57 3.98
C GLN A 212 -16.00 -1.16 2.66
N ILE A 213 -15.11 -1.52 1.73
CA ILE A 213 -15.48 -2.18 0.46
C ILE A 213 -16.16 -3.52 0.72
N ILE A 214 -15.57 -4.38 1.56
CA ILE A 214 -16.15 -5.70 1.88
C ILE A 214 -17.55 -5.54 2.51
N VAL A 215 -17.76 -4.55 3.38
CA VAL A 215 -19.08 -4.30 3.99
C VAL A 215 -20.10 -3.80 2.96
N LEU A 216 -19.68 -2.97 2.00
CA LEU A 216 -20.53 -2.51 0.91
C LEU A 216 -20.87 -3.60 -0.12
N ASP A 217 -20.04 -4.64 -0.20
CA ASP A 217 -20.25 -5.83 -1.02
C ASP A 217 -21.26 -6.83 -0.39
N ILE A 218 -21.56 -6.72 0.90
CA ILE A 218 -22.49 -7.63 1.61
C ILE A 218 -23.96 -7.20 1.37
N PRO A 219 -24.88 -8.12 0.97
CA PRO A 219 -26.23 -7.79 0.46
C PRO A 219 -27.17 -7.08 1.46
N PRO A 220 -28.25 -6.41 0.97
CA PRO A 220 -29.26 -7.06 0.12
C PRO A 220 -29.30 -6.65 -1.36
N ILE A 221 -28.53 -5.67 -1.84
CA ILE A 221 -28.56 -5.27 -3.26
C ILE A 221 -27.14 -4.95 -3.75
N PRO A 222 -26.40 -5.90 -4.36
CA PRO A 222 -25.21 -5.56 -5.14
C PRO A 222 -25.69 -4.80 -6.38
N SER A 223 -25.67 -3.47 -6.28
CA SER A 223 -26.03 -2.57 -7.36
C SER A 223 -24.78 -1.90 -7.90
N GLN A 224 -24.84 -1.43 -9.15
CA GLN A 224 -23.75 -0.66 -9.77
C GLN A 224 -23.34 0.58 -8.96
N TYR A 225 -24.18 1.07 -8.04
CA TYR A 225 -23.87 2.19 -7.17
C TYR A 225 -22.84 1.86 -6.08
N ASN A 226 -22.76 0.60 -5.65
CA ASN A 226 -21.78 0.17 -4.64
C ASN A 226 -20.35 0.12 -5.19
N LEU A 227 -20.18 0.25 -6.51
CA LEU A 227 -18.89 0.29 -7.22
C LEU A 227 -18.26 1.69 -7.32
N ILE A 228 -19.01 2.74 -6.97
CA ILE A 228 -18.52 4.12 -6.99
C ILE A 228 -17.31 4.35 -6.07
N PRO A 229 -17.21 3.73 -4.87
CA PRO A 229 -16.06 3.91 -3.98
C PRO A 229 -14.78 3.19 -4.43
N ASP A 230 -14.87 2.14 -5.26
CA ASP A 230 -13.73 1.29 -5.62
C ASP A 230 -12.57 2.04 -6.30
N PRO A 231 -12.79 2.92 -7.29
CA PRO A 231 -11.71 3.65 -7.91
C PRO A 231 -11.01 4.61 -6.92
N LEU A 232 -11.77 5.21 -6.01
CA LEU A 232 -11.21 6.09 -4.98
C LEU A 232 -10.35 5.30 -4.00
N TYR A 233 -10.79 4.10 -3.60
CA TYR A 233 -10.02 3.18 -2.77
C TYR A 233 -8.66 2.85 -3.39
N HIS A 234 -8.64 2.40 -4.64
CA HIS A 234 -7.39 2.02 -5.33
C HIS A 234 -6.44 3.21 -5.51
N VAL A 235 -6.99 4.39 -5.82
CA VAL A 235 -6.21 5.64 -5.93
C VAL A 235 -5.58 6.02 -4.59
N LEU A 236 -6.34 5.93 -3.49
CA LEU A 236 -5.82 6.24 -2.15
C LEU A 236 -4.71 5.27 -1.75
N LEU A 237 -4.90 3.96 -1.97
CA LEU A 237 -3.86 2.96 -1.70
C LEU A 237 -2.57 3.22 -2.48
N ASN A 238 -2.69 3.58 -3.77
CA ASN A 238 -1.51 3.95 -4.57
C ASN A 238 -0.78 5.16 -3.98
N ILE A 239 -1.51 6.24 -3.68
CA ILE A 239 -0.95 7.47 -3.12
C ILE A 239 -0.26 7.17 -1.78
N LEU A 240 -0.91 6.44 -0.89
CA LEU A 240 -0.37 6.06 0.42
C LEU A 240 0.89 5.17 0.27
N ALA A 241 0.85 4.15 -0.58
CA ALA A 241 2.00 3.26 -0.82
C ALA A 241 3.20 4.05 -1.38
N CYS A 242 2.93 4.95 -2.34
CA CYS A 242 3.91 5.79 -2.99
C CYS A 242 4.51 6.83 -2.03
N TYR A 243 3.67 7.48 -1.21
CA TYR A 243 4.10 8.40 -0.16
C TYR A 243 5.08 7.73 0.80
N VAL A 244 4.72 6.54 1.32
CA VAL A 244 5.62 5.84 2.24
C VAL A 244 6.91 5.41 1.53
N PHE A 245 6.85 4.98 0.26
CA PHE A 245 8.04 4.57 -0.47
C PHE A 245 9.00 5.75 -0.69
N ARG A 246 8.46 6.90 -1.12
CA ARG A 246 9.22 8.12 -1.38
C ARG A 246 9.89 8.64 -0.13
N ASN A 247 9.17 8.78 0.98
CA ASN A 247 9.72 9.27 2.24
C ASN A 247 10.82 8.36 2.81
N VAL A 248 10.67 7.04 2.67
CA VAL A 248 11.70 6.07 3.06
C VAL A 248 12.93 6.21 2.16
N LYS A 249 12.74 6.23 0.83
CA LYS A 249 13.86 6.25 -0.12
C LYS A 249 14.62 7.57 -0.09
N LEU A 250 13.94 8.70 0.03
CA LEU A 250 14.58 10.02 0.16
C LEU A 250 15.24 10.24 1.53
N GLY A 251 15.00 9.36 2.51
CA GLY A 251 15.61 9.49 3.82
C GLY A 251 15.04 10.63 4.66
N LYS A 252 13.92 11.24 4.25
CA LYS A 252 13.21 12.29 5.01
C LYS A 252 12.85 11.83 6.43
N ILE A 253 12.55 10.54 6.57
CA ILE A 253 12.29 9.88 7.86
C ILE A 253 13.55 9.88 8.75
N ARG A 254 14.75 9.74 8.16
CA ARG A 254 16.05 9.80 8.85
C ARG A 254 16.40 11.23 9.26
N GLU A 255 16.20 12.21 8.38
CA GLU A 255 16.52 13.60 8.68
C GLU A 255 15.62 14.22 9.75
N GLN A 256 14.31 13.96 9.68
CA GLN A 256 13.37 14.35 10.75
C GLN A 256 13.72 13.68 12.09
N SER A 257 14.26 12.46 12.06
CA SER A 257 14.67 11.79 13.28
C SER A 257 15.91 12.41 13.93
N LEU A 258 16.88 12.81 13.11
CA LEU A 258 18.10 13.48 13.55
C LEU A 258 17.78 14.88 14.09
N SER A 259 16.87 15.62 13.44
CA SER A 259 16.45 16.93 13.92
C SER A 259 15.70 16.85 15.25
N ILE A 260 14.77 15.91 15.42
CA ILE A 260 14.05 15.71 16.68
C ILE A 260 15.00 15.27 17.82
N SER A 261 15.95 14.38 17.54
CA SER A 261 16.98 13.98 18.52
C SER A 261 17.85 15.16 18.95
N SER A 262 18.24 16.02 18.00
CA SER A 262 19.05 17.21 18.30
C SER A 262 18.29 18.25 19.15
N ILE A 263 16.98 18.40 18.95
CA ILE A 263 16.12 19.27 19.76
C ILE A 263 16.01 18.72 21.19
N HIS A 264 15.85 17.40 21.34
CA HIS A 264 15.73 16.80 22.67
C HIS A 264 17.03 16.84 23.46
N PHE A 265 18.18 16.72 22.78
CA PHE A 265 19.50 16.89 23.39
C PHE A 265 19.75 18.34 23.83
N ARG A 266 19.24 19.32 23.08
CA ARG A 266 19.38 20.75 23.39
C ARG A 266 18.43 21.24 24.49
N SER A 267 17.36 20.51 24.81
CA SER A 267 16.45 20.84 25.92
C SER A 267 16.86 20.23 27.26
N GLN A 268 17.94 19.45 27.30
CA GLN A 268 18.49 18.82 28.50
C GLN A 268 19.84 19.42 28.94
N ILE A 269 20.31 20.47 28.24
CA ILE A 269 21.45 21.31 28.60
C ILE A 269 20.88 22.67 29.02
#